data_AF-X0PGH3-F1
#
_entry.id   AF-X0PGH3-F1
#
_cell.length_a   1.000
_cell.length_b   1.000
_cell.length_c   1.000
_cell.angle_alpha   90.00
_cell.angle_beta   90.00
_cell.angle_gamma   90.00
#
_symmetry.space_group_name_H-M   'P 1'
#
loop_
_entity.id
_entity.type
_entity.pdbx_description
1 polymer ?
#
loop_
_entity_poly.entity_id
_entity_poly.type
_entity_poly.pdbx_seq_one_letter_code
_entity_poly.pdbx_strand_id
1 'polypeptide(L)'
;MSKKFEITDELGRLDKIVSELDSQISRSKAKKMIEDGTITVNDEKKKPKYETKPADIILVQDLQPKSVQIEPENIPLDIVYEDDDVIVVNKPQGMVVHPSAGHPNHTLVNALLFHSPLSTINGQYRPGIVHRIDKDTSGLLMVAKNDDAHRALSEQLKAKKNLRKYVALVHGRIKENTGVINAPIGRSPKDRKNRQSF
;
A
#
# COMPACT_ATOMS: atom_id res chain seq x y z
N MET A 1 19.17 -10.09 -9.06
CA MET A 1 20.12 -11.16 -9.43
C MET A 1 19.36 -12.47 -9.53
N SER A 2 19.47 -13.23 -10.62
CA SER A 2 18.81 -14.53 -10.76
C SER A 2 19.30 -15.53 -9.70
N LYS A 3 18.38 -16.23 -9.03
CA LYS A 3 18.70 -17.32 -8.09
C LYS A 3 18.52 -18.66 -8.79
N LYS A 4 19.47 -19.58 -8.59
CA LYS A 4 19.44 -20.94 -9.12
C LYS A 4 19.37 -21.91 -7.94
N PHE A 5 18.42 -22.82 -7.97
CA PHE A 5 18.26 -23.89 -6.99
C PHE A 5 18.31 -25.24 -7.70
N GLU A 6 19.03 -26.19 -7.12
CA GLU A 6 19.05 -27.57 -7.59
C GLU A 6 18.28 -28.40 -6.57
N ILE A 7 17.27 -29.13 -7.03
CA ILE A 7 16.44 -29.98 -6.17
C ILE A 7 17.19 -31.27 -5.88
N THR A 8 17.39 -31.58 -4.60
CA THR A 8 17.95 -32.87 -4.18
C THR A 8 16.84 -33.76 -3.65
N ASP A 9 16.17 -33.33 -2.58
CA ASP A 9 15.18 -34.12 -1.84
C ASP A 9 13.82 -33.41 -1.70
N GLU A 10 13.72 -32.17 -2.19
CA GLU A 10 12.53 -31.34 -2.10
C GLU A 10 11.47 -31.76 -3.12
N LEU A 11 10.70 -32.78 -2.75
CA LEU A 11 9.59 -33.30 -3.54
C LEU A 11 8.30 -32.55 -3.24
N GLY A 12 7.69 -31.97 -4.28
CA GLY A 12 6.38 -31.33 -4.13
C GLY A 12 6.04 -30.38 -5.26
N ARG A 13 4.96 -29.64 -5.08
CA ARG A 13 4.53 -28.65 -6.07
C ARG A 13 5.55 -27.53 -6.18
N LEU A 14 5.91 -27.16 -7.40
CA LEU A 14 6.84 -26.08 -7.72
C LEU A 14 6.51 -24.76 -6.99
N ASP A 15 5.24 -24.38 -6.91
CA ASP A 15 4.83 -23.17 -6.18
C ASP A 15 5.14 -23.20 -4.67
N LYS A 16 5.09 -24.39 -4.07
CA LYS A 16 5.39 -24.63 -2.67
C LYS A 16 6.89 -24.70 -2.46
N ILE A 17 7.60 -25.50 -3.26
CA ILE A 17 9.04 -25.69 -3.15
C ILE A 17 9.78 -24.36 -3.30
N VAL A 18 9.42 -23.52 -4.29
CA VAL A 18 10.03 -22.19 -4.44
C VAL A 18 9.83 -21.32 -3.19
N SER A 19 8.66 -21.39 -2.55
CA SER A 19 8.41 -20.59 -1.34
C SER A 19 9.14 -21.10 -0.10
N GLU A 20 9.55 -22.36 -0.09
CA GLU A 20 10.36 -22.97 0.97
C GLU A 20 11.86 -22.67 0.74
N LEU A 21 12.31 -22.69 -0.51
CA LEU A 21 13.68 -22.37 -0.91
C LEU A 21 14.02 -20.88 -0.80
N ASP A 22 13.04 -19.99 -1.02
CA ASP A 22 13.20 -18.55 -0.90
C ASP A 22 12.11 -17.92 -0.04
N SER A 23 12.44 -17.65 1.23
CA SER A 23 11.54 -17.02 2.20
C SER A 23 11.06 -15.62 1.80
N GLN A 24 11.71 -14.97 0.83
CA GLN A 24 11.25 -13.68 0.27
C GLN A 24 10.14 -13.84 -0.79
N ILE A 25 9.87 -15.07 -1.23
CA ILE A 25 8.86 -15.38 -2.23
C ILE A 25 7.72 -16.16 -1.59
N SER A 26 6.62 -15.48 -1.28
CA SER A 26 5.41 -16.18 -0.84
C SER A 26 4.88 -17.12 -1.92
N ARG A 27 4.14 -18.16 -1.52
CA ARG A 27 3.53 -19.13 -2.45
C ARG A 27 2.67 -18.48 -3.54
N SER A 28 1.93 -17.42 -3.21
CA SER A 28 1.12 -16.69 -4.19
C SER A 28 1.99 -15.92 -5.20
N LYS A 29 3.13 -15.37 -4.74
CA LYS A 29 4.12 -14.72 -5.60
C LYS A 29 4.81 -15.75 -6.49
N ALA A 30 5.22 -16.90 -5.96
CA ALA A 30 5.80 -18.00 -6.73
C ALA A 30 4.86 -18.48 -7.84
N LYS A 31 3.58 -18.72 -7.52
CA LYS A 31 2.56 -19.09 -8.52
C LYS A 31 2.52 -18.10 -9.67
N LYS A 32 2.44 -16.80 -9.37
CA LYS A 32 2.40 -15.75 -10.37
C LYS A 32 3.70 -15.69 -11.19
N MET A 33 4.85 -15.79 -10.53
CA MET A 33 6.16 -15.79 -11.20
C MET A 33 6.34 -16.98 -12.16
N ILE A 34 5.81 -18.15 -11.82
CA ILE A 34 5.75 -19.33 -12.70
C ILE A 34 4.81 -19.08 -13.89
N GLU A 35 3.63 -18.52 -13.64
CA GLU A 35 2.66 -18.15 -14.68
C GLU A 35 3.20 -17.06 -15.62
N ASP A 36 3.99 -16.13 -15.11
CA ASP A 36 4.64 -15.05 -15.86
C ASP A 36 5.92 -15.54 -16.59
N GLY A 37 6.36 -16.79 -16.36
CA GLY A 37 7.55 -17.38 -16.99
C GLY A 37 8.88 -16.91 -16.41
N THR A 38 8.85 -16.22 -15.27
CA THR A 38 10.05 -15.76 -14.55
C THR A 38 10.63 -16.80 -13.61
N ILE A 39 9.93 -17.92 -13.43
CA ILE A 39 10.47 -19.14 -12.85
C ILE A 39 10.39 -20.25 -13.90
N THR A 40 11.53 -20.87 -14.18
CA THR A 40 11.66 -22.01 -15.09
C THR A 40 12.25 -23.21 -14.37
N VAL A 41 11.96 -24.40 -14.89
CA VAL A 41 12.55 -25.67 -14.46
C VAL A 41 13.27 -26.27 -15.66
N ASN A 42 14.58 -26.49 -15.55
CA ASN A 42 15.44 -26.95 -16.64
C ASN A 42 15.26 -26.10 -17.91
N ASP A 43 15.27 -24.77 -17.73
CA ASP A 43 15.06 -23.76 -18.77
C ASP A 43 13.68 -23.77 -19.46
N GLU A 44 12.74 -24.60 -18.98
CA GLU A 44 11.37 -24.66 -19.50
C GLU A 44 10.34 -24.10 -18.53
N LYS A 45 9.30 -23.46 -19.08
CA LYS A 45 8.14 -23.01 -18.31
C LYS A 45 7.28 -24.22 -17.91
N LYS A 46 7.07 -24.41 -16.60
CA LYS A 46 6.16 -25.43 -16.07
C LYS A 46 4.93 -24.79 -15.43
N LYS A 47 3.94 -25.62 -15.08
CA LYS A 47 2.75 -25.16 -14.35
C LYS A 47 3.08 -25.04 -12.84
N PRO A 48 2.39 -24.17 -12.07
CA PRO A 48 2.61 -24.06 -10.62
C PRO A 48 2.45 -25.38 -9.84
N LYS A 49 1.61 -26.27 -10.38
CA LYS A 49 1.34 -27.61 -9.85
C LYS A 49 2.33 -28.69 -10.30
N TYR A 50 3.35 -28.33 -11.07
CA TYR A 50 4.41 -29.27 -11.47
C TYR A 50 5.06 -29.87 -10.23
N GLU A 51 5.25 -31.18 -10.23
CA GLU A 51 5.94 -31.89 -9.14
C GLU A 51 7.43 -31.90 -9.44
N THR A 52 8.21 -31.28 -8.55
CA THR A 52 9.67 -31.23 -8.64
C THR A 52 10.26 -32.63 -8.51
N LYS A 53 11.34 -32.85 -9.26
CA LYS A 53 12.11 -34.10 -9.25
C LYS A 53 13.53 -33.83 -8.78
N PRO A 54 14.21 -34.84 -8.21
CA PRO A 54 15.64 -34.76 -7.97
C PRO A 54 16.38 -34.40 -9.26
N ALA A 55 17.40 -33.55 -9.14
CA ALA A 55 18.16 -32.93 -10.23
C ALA A 55 17.40 -31.88 -11.07
N ASP A 56 16.17 -31.52 -10.73
CA ASP A 56 15.53 -30.35 -11.36
C ASP A 56 16.29 -29.07 -11.00
N ILE A 57 16.60 -28.27 -12.01
CA ILE A 57 17.20 -26.96 -11.87
C ILE A 57 16.10 -25.91 -11.94
N ILE A 58 15.81 -25.26 -10.81
CA ILE A 58 14.88 -24.14 -10.74
C ILE A 58 15.67 -22.83 -10.91
N LEU A 59 15.35 -22.08 -11.96
CA LEU A 59 15.86 -20.73 -12.16
C LEU A 59 14.76 -19.73 -11.79
N VAL A 60 15.04 -18.91 -10.78
CA VAL A 60 14.19 -17.78 -10.40
C VAL A 60 14.83 -16.51 -10.95
N GLN A 61 14.27 -15.99 -12.03
CA GLN A 61 14.64 -14.69 -12.55
C GLN A 61 14.11 -13.62 -11.60
N ASP A 62 15.03 -12.86 -11.04
CA ASP A 62 14.72 -11.74 -10.18
C ASP A 62 14.16 -10.62 -11.05
N LEU A 63 12.84 -10.56 -11.12
CA LEU A 63 12.15 -9.32 -11.44
C LEU A 63 12.55 -8.36 -10.34
N GLN A 64 13.58 -7.54 -10.59
CA GLN A 64 13.77 -6.29 -9.86
C GLN A 64 12.38 -5.73 -9.64
N PRO A 65 11.95 -5.45 -8.39
CA PRO A 65 10.65 -4.86 -8.18
C PRO A 65 10.62 -3.66 -9.11
N LYS A 66 9.73 -3.68 -10.12
CA LYS A 66 9.55 -2.53 -11.01
C LYS A 66 9.46 -1.36 -10.05
N SER A 67 10.40 -0.43 -10.12
CA SER A 67 10.27 0.81 -9.39
C SER A 67 8.94 1.37 -9.87
N VAL A 68 7.91 1.28 -9.04
CA VAL A 68 6.65 1.95 -9.32
C VAL A 68 6.98 3.40 -9.02
N GLN A 69 7.60 4.07 -9.99
CA GLN A 69 7.71 5.50 -9.99
C GLN A 69 6.27 6.00 -10.14
N ILE A 70 5.85 6.75 -9.14
CA ILE A 70 4.53 7.36 -9.15
C ILE A 70 4.70 8.61 -9.98
N GLU A 71 4.11 8.58 -11.17
CA GLU A 71 4.21 9.68 -12.09
C GLU A 71 3.40 10.88 -11.56
N PRO A 72 3.98 12.10 -11.58
CA PRO A 72 3.24 13.32 -11.34
C PRO A 72 2.10 13.48 -12.36
N GLU A 73 0.93 13.93 -11.92
CA GLU A 73 -0.21 14.19 -12.79
C GLU A 73 -0.78 15.58 -12.54
N ASN A 74 -1.06 16.32 -13.62
CA ASN A 74 -1.70 17.63 -13.54
C ASN A 74 -3.20 17.50 -13.23
N ILE A 75 -3.52 17.19 -11.98
CA ILE A 75 -4.88 17.11 -11.45
C ILE A 75 -5.10 18.35 -10.56
N PRO A 76 -6.17 19.13 -10.77
CA PRO A 76 -6.46 20.30 -9.93
C PRO A 76 -6.58 19.94 -8.44
N LEU A 77 -5.93 20.73 -7.60
CA LEU A 77 -6.00 20.62 -6.14
C LEU A 77 -6.80 21.79 -5.57
N ASP A 78 -7.71 21.49 -4.64
CA ASP A 78 -8.34 22.50 -3.79
C ASP A 78 -7.44 22.73 -2.56
N ILE A 79 -6.54 23.71 -2.67
CA ILE A 79 -5.55 24.04 -1.63
C ILE A 79 -6.14 25.10 -0.71
N VAL A 80 -6.31 24.73 0.56
CA VAL A 80 -6.86 25.62 1.61
C VAL A 80 -5.75 26.41 2.30
N TYR A 81 -4.55 25.82 2.38
CA TYR A 81 -3.36 26.45 2.95
C TYR A 81 -2.11 25.83 2.36
N GLU A 82 -1.08 26.64 2.12
CA GLU A 82 0.24 26.18 1.72
C GLU A 82 1.32 27.16 2.19
N ASP A 83 2.40 26.61 2.77
CA ASP A 83 3.66 27.31 3.05
C ASP A 83 4.85 26.45 2.58
N ASP A 84 6.07 26.74 3.03
CA ASP A 84 7.27 26.00 2.64
C ASP A 84 7.33 24.57 3.22
N ASP A 85 6.59 24.30 4.28
CA ASP A 85 6.65 23.07 5.07
C ASP A 85 5.45 22.14 4.84
N VAL A 86 4.25 22.72 4.66
CA VAL A 86 2.97 22.02 4.73
C VAL A 86 2.01 22.48 3.64
N ILE A 87 1.27 21.53 3.07
CA ILE A 87 0.09 21.77 2.24
C ILE A 87 -1.13 21.21 2.97
N VAL A 88 -2.23 21.96 3.01
CA VAL A 88 -3.54 21.49 3.42
C VAL A 88 -4.47 21.52 2.22
N VAL A 89 -4.89 20.34 1.78
CA VAL A 89 -5.81 20.18 0.67
C VAL A 89 -7.20 19.80 1.17
N ASN A 90 -8.23 20.28 0.51
CA ASN A 90 -9.58 19.77 0.64
C ASN A 90 -9.80 18.64 -0.39
N LYS A 91 -9.57 17.39 0.02
CA LYS A 91 -9.68 16.25 -0.88
C LYS A 91 -11.14 16.03 -1.27
N PRO A 92 -11.49 15.93 -2.57
CA PRO A 92 -12.85 15.62 -2.99
C PRO A 92 -13.22 14.16 -2.65
N GLN A 93 -14.53 13.88 -2.59
CA GLN A 93 -15.05 12.52 -2.54
C GLN A 93 -14.63 11.74 -3.79
N GLY A 94 -14.38 10.43 -3.65
CA GLY A 94 -14.05 9.53 -4.76
C GLY A 94 -12.56 9.48 -5.11
N MET A 95 -11.75 10.44 -4.64
CA MET A 95 -10.31 10.46 -4.84
C MET A 95 -9.58 9.61 -3.78
N VAL A 96 -8.69 8.73 -4.25
CA VAL A 96 -7.81 7.91 -3.39
C VAL A 96 -6.60 8.74 -2.97
N VAL A 97 -6.14 8.58 -1.72
CA VAL A 97 -5.01 9.37 -1.19
C VAL A 97 -3.67 8.99 -1.82
N HIS A 98 -3.34 7.70 -1.88
CA HIS A 98 -2.06 7.22 -2.40
C HIS A 98 -2.26 5.95 -3.23
N PRO A 99 -1.35 5.62 -4.16
CA PRO A 99 -1.45 4.42 -4.99
C PRO A 99 -1.69 3.15 -4.19
N SER A 100 -2.63 2.34 -4.66
CA SER A 100 -3.05 1.09 -4.02
C SER A 100 -3.56 0.09 -5.04
N ALA A 101 -3.80 -1.16 -4.61
CA ALA A 101 -4.35 -2.18 -5.51
C ALA A 101 -5.70 -1.73 -6.08
N GLY A 102 -5.81 -1.68 -7.42
CA GLY A 102 -6.98 -1.16 -8.14
C GLY A 102 -6.98 0.36 -8.39
N HIS A 103 -6.05 1.10 -7.78
CA HIS A 103 -5.87 2.54 -7.95
C HIS A 103 -4.37 2.88 -8.03
N PRO A 104 -3.67 2.48 -9.11
CA PRO A 104 -2.22 2.67 -9.22
C PRO A 104 -1.81 4.13 -9.48
N ASN A 105 -2.73 4.95 -9.97
CA ASN A 105 -2.53 6.33 -10.43
C ASN A 105 -3.81 7.15 -10.21
N HIS A 106 -3.83 8.41 -10.68
CA HIS A 106 -4.96 9.34 -10.49
C HIS A 106 -5.32 9.55 -9.01
N THR A 107 -4.32 9.53 -8.13
CA THR A 107 -4.48 9.72 -6.68
C THR A 107 -4.09 11.13 -6.25
N LEU A 108 -4.42 11.49 -5.02
CA LEU A 108 -3.99 12.76 -4.43
C LEU A 108 -2.47 12.91 -4.44
N VAL A 109 -1.71 11.84 -4.19
CA VAL A 109 -0.24 11.84 -4.29
C VAL A 109 0.24 12.19 -5.70
N ASN A 110 -0.41 11.68 -6.77
CA ASN A 110 -0.02 12.02 -8.14
C ASN A 110 -0.18 13.52 -8.41
N ALA A 111 -1.29 14.09 -7.94
CA ALA A 111 -1.58 15.52 -8.03
C ALA A 111 -0.56 16.37 -7.23
N LEU A 112 -0.26 15.96 -6.00
CA LEU A 112 0.68 16.67 -5.13
C LEU A 112 2.12 16.64 -5.68
N LEU A 113 2.55 15.51 -6.25
CA LEU A 113 3.87 15.38 -6.87
C LEU A 113 4.04 16.30 -8.09
N PHE A 114 2.95 16.62 -8.79
CA PHE A 114 2.97 17.59 -9.88
C PHE A 114 3.08 19.03 -9.37
N HIS A 115 2.44 19.31 -8.22
CA HIS A 115 2.34 20.64 -7.65
C HIS A 115 3.59 21.09 -6.89
N SER A 116 4.19 20.21 -6.08
CA SER A 116 5.26 20.58 -5.15
C SER A 116 6.20 19.40 -4.83
N PRO A 117 7.47 19.67 -4.46
CA PRO A 117 8.29 18.71 -3.72
C PRO A 117 7.58 18.25 -2.45
N LEU A 118 7.76 16.98 -2.11
CA LEU A 118 7.16 16.33 -0.95
C LEU A 118 8.22 15.59 -0.13
N SER A 119 7.95 15.39 1.16
CA SER A 119 8.79 14.55 2.01
C SER A 119 8.90 13.13 1.45
N THR A 120 10.08 12.53 1.61
CA THR A 120 10.35 11.16 1.14
C THR A 120 10.13 10.09 2.23
N ILE A 121 9.84 10.52 3.46
CA ILE A 121 9.50 9.65 4.58
C ILE A 121 8.21 8.88 4.26
N ASN A 122 8.14 7.61 4.68
CA ASN A 122 7.14 6.59 4.27
C ASN A 122 7.31 6.03 2.85
N GLY A 123 8.46 6.30 2.23
CA GLY A 123 8.89 5.67 1.00
C GLY A 123 8.17 6.20 -0.23
N GLN A 124 8.49 5.60 -1.38
CA GLN A 124 8.07 6.08 -2.69
C GLN A 124 6.55 6.11 -2.88
N TYR A 125 5.79 5.30 -2.13
CA TYR A 125 4.32 5.17 -2.26
C TYR A 125 3.50 6.22 -1.53
N ARG A 126 4.08 6.95 -0.58
CA ARG A 126 3.35 7.88 0.29
C ARG A 126 4.14 9.16 0.57
N PRO A 127 4.73 9.80 -0.45
CA PRO A 127 5.50 11.01 -0.23
C PRO A 127 4.63 12.09 0.40
N GLY A 128 5.13 12.73 1.46
CA GLY A 128 4.42 13.76 2.22
C GLY A 128 3.20 13.29 3.05
N ILE A 129 2.73 12.05 2.90
CA ILE A 129 1.50 11.60 3.55
C ILE A 129 1.79 11.14 4.99
N VAL A 130 1.28 11.92 5.95
CA VAL A 130 1.37 11.64 7.40
C VAL A 130 0.07 11.01 7.96
N HIS A 131 -1.06 11.25 7.30
CA HIS A 131 -2.34 10.61 7.61
C HIS A 131 -3.19 10.48 6.36
N ARG A 132 -4.30 9.72 6.43
CA ARG A 132 -5.22 9.55 5.30
C ARG A 132 -6.67 9.61 5.76
N ILE A 133 -7.54 9.93 4.81
CA ILE A 133 -8.97 9.68 4.85
C ILE A 133 -9.34 8.67 3.76
N ASP A 134 -10.53 8.09 3.84
CA ASP A 134 -10.98 7.09 2.87
C ASP A 134 -11.35 7.73 1.52
N LYS A 135 -11.44 6.90 0.48
CA LYS A 135 -11.73 7.34 -0.89
C LYS A 135 -12.98 8.21 -0.94
N ASP A 136 -14.04 7.74 -0.30
CA ASP A 136 -15.36 8.39 -0.33
C ASP A 136 -15.56 9.37 0.84
N THR A 137 -14.51 9.65 1.62
CA THR A 137 -14.47 10.75 2.59
C THR A 137 -13.88 11.99 1.92
N SER A 138 -14.59 13.11 1.98
CA SER A 138 -14.06 14.42 1.60
C SER A 138 -13.50 15.17 2.80
N GLY A 139 -12.71 16.21 2.54
CA GLY A 139 -12.29 17.17 3.57
C GLY A 139 -10.77 17.34 3.67
N LEU A 140 -10.37 18.00 4.75
CA LEU A 140 -9.02 18.49 4.94
C LEU A 140 -8.01 17.35 5.17
N LEU A 141 -6.92 17.39 4.40
CA LEU A 141 -5.78 16.50 4.54
C LEU A 141 -4.48 17.31 4.55
N MET A 142 -3.65 17.07 5.55
CA MET A 142 -2.37 17.74 5.72
C MET A 142 -1.24 16.88 5.14
N VAL A 143 -0.35 17.53 4.38
CA VAL A 143 0.75 16.91 3.63
C VAL A 143 2.05 17.64 3.96
N ALA A 144 3.11 16.89 4.21
CA ALA A 144 4.45 17.44 4.46
C ALA A 144 5.26 17.63 3.17
N LYS A 145 5.76 18.83 2.93
CA LYS A 145 6.62 19.18 1.77
C LYS A 145 8.06 18.74 1.97
N ASN A 146 8.51 18.63 3.22
CA ASN A 146 9.86 18.21 3.57
C ASN A 146 9.89 17.27 4.79
N ASP A 147 11.04 16.65 5.02
CA ASP A 147 11.21 15.60 6.03
C ASP A 147 11.12 16.11 7.47
N ASP A 148 11.48 17.36 7.73
CA ASP A 148 11.39 17.96 9.06
C ASP A 148 9.93 18.21 9.45
N ALA A 149 9.15 18.79 8.53
CA ALA A 149 7.70 18.91 8.66
C ALA A 149 7.03 17.55 8.85
N HIS A 150 7.45 16.53 8.09
CA HIS A 150 6.89 15.18 8.20
C HIS A 150 7.12 14.58 9.59
N ARG A 151 8.34 14.67 10.14
CA ARG A 151 8.66 14.18 11.49
C ARG A 151 7.82 14.91 12.54
N ALA A 152 7.78 16.24 12.48
CA ALA A 152 7.01 17.06 13.42
C ALA A 152 5.52 16.71 13.39
N LEU A 153 4.92 16.58 12.21
CA LEU A 153 3.51 16.21 12.05
C LEU A 153 3.24 14.77 12.53
N SER A 154 4.14 13.84 12.24
CA SER A 154 4.03 12.44 12.68
C SER A 154 4.10 12.32 14.20
N GLU A 155 4.96 13.11 14.85
CA GLU A 155 5.04 13.19 16.30
C GLU A 155 3.75 13.76 16.91
N GLN A 156 3.19 14.82 16.33
CA GLN A 156 1.91 15.38 16.79
C GLN A 156 0.75 14.39 16.64
N LEU A 157 0.72 13.63 15.55
CA LEU A 157 -0.24 12.55 15.32
C LEU A 157 -0.10 11.43 16.36
N LYS A 158 1.15 11.00 16.61
CA LYS A 158 1.47 9.98 17.63
C LYS A 158 1.08 10.44 19.03
N ALA A 159 1.32 11.70 19.35
CA ALA A 159 0.95 12.33 20.61
C ALA A 159 -0.54 12.71 20.69
N LYS A 160 -1.33 12.50 19.64
CA LYS A 160 -2.75 12.88 19.54
C LYS A 160 -3.01 14.38 19.80
N LYS A 161 -2.04 15.25 19.50
CA LYS A 161 -2.17 16.71 19.65
C LYS A 161 -2.95 17.34 18.49
N ASN A 162 -3.05 16.64 17.36
CA ASN A 162 -3.76 17.13 16.19
C ASN A 162 -5.28 16.91 16.32
N LEU A 163 -6.01 18.00 16.44
CA LEU A 163 -7.47 17.99 16.47
C LEU A 163 -8.02 17.67 15.08
N ARG A 164 -8.80 16.61 14.95
CA ARG A 164 -9.50 16.25 13.71
C ARG A 164 -10.99 16.21 13.99
N LYS A 165 -11.76 17.04 13.29
CA LYS A 165 -13.22 17.14 13.41
C LYS A 165 -13.85 16.72 12.09
N TYR A 166 -14.90 15.92 12.18
CA TYR A 166 -15.67 15.45 11.03
C TYR A 166 -17.12 15.85 11.22
N VAL A 167 -17.76 16.20 10.11
CA VAL A 167 -19.21 16.34 10.02
C VAL A 167 -19.74 15.11 9.31
N ALA A 168 -20.76 14.47 9.88
CA ALA A 168 -21.35 13.26 9.34
C ALA A 168 -22.87 13.30 9.47
N LEU A 169 -23.55 12.74 8.48
CA LEU A 169 -24.96 12.38 8.57
C LEU A 169 -25.05 10.90 8.96
N VAL A 170 -25.82 10.60 10.01
CA VAL A 170 -25.92 9.25 10.58
C VAL A 170 -27.32 8.67 10.40
N HIS A 171 -27.42 7.35 10.36
CA HIS A 171 -28.69 6.62 10.33
C HIS A 171 -29.18 6.33 11.75
N GLY A 172 -30.46 6.63 12.03
CA GLY A 172 -31.07 6.51 13.36
C GLY A 172 -31.06 7.82 14.15
N ARG A 173 -31.64 7.79 15.36
CA ARG A 173 -31.72 8.95 16.26
C ARG A 173 -30.90 8.70 17.52
N ILE A 174 -29.76 9.38 17.63
CA ILE A 174 -28.95 9.40 18.86
C ILE A 174 -29.63 10.37 19.82
N LYS A 175 -29.91 9.91 21.05
CA LYS A 175 -30.64 10.74 22.06
C LYS A 175 -29.71 11.74 22.73
N GLU A 176 -28.47 11.33 22.95
CA GLU A 176 -27.42 12.09 23.61
C GLU A 176 -26.81 13.11 22.64
N ASN A 177 -26.61 14.35 23.09
CA ASN A 177 -25.95 15.39 22.30
C ASN A 177 -24.42 15.20 22.22
N THR A 178 -23.85 14.42 23.13
CA THR A 178 -22.41 14.13 23.22
C THR A 178 -22.19 12.73 23.79
N GLY A 179 -21.15 12.04 23.33
CA GLY A 179 -20.75 10.75 23.87
C GLY A 179 -19.35 10.36 23.40
N VAL A 180 -18.81 9.30 24.00
CA VAL A 180 -17.50 8.72 23.61
C VAL A 180 -17.70 7.28 23.19
N ILE A 181 -17.30 6.97 21.96
CA ILE A 181 -17.22 5.58 21.48
C ILE A 181 -15.80 5.09 21.72
N ASN A 182 -15.63 4.16 22.67
CA ASN A 182 -14.35 3.53 22.98
C ASN A 182 -14.46 2.02 22.77
N ALA A 183 -14.17 1.56 21.55
CA ALA A 183 -14.19 0.15 21.18
C ALA A 183 -12.97 -0.18 20.30
N PRO A 184 -12.29 -1.33 20.51
CA PRO A 184 -11.19 -1.75 19.66
C PRO A 184 -11.69 -2.11 18.26
N ILE A 185 -10.93 -1.75 17.23
CA ILE A 185 -11.28 -2.03 15.83
C ILE A 185 -10.21 -2.93 15.23
N GLY A 186 -10.62 -4.04 14.63
CA GLY A 186 -9.75 -4.95 13.90
C GLY A 186 -10.29 -5.24 12.49
N ARG A 187 -9.58 -6.08 11.73
CA ARG A 187 -10.08 -6.56 10.43
C ARG A 187 -11.15 -7.63 10.63
N SER A 188 -12.18 -7.61 9.79
CA SER A 188 -13.16 -8.71 9.82
C SER A 188 -12.50 -10.02 9.38
N PRO A 189 -12.73 -11.14 10.10
CA PRO A 189 -12.26 -12.46 9.68
C PRO A 189 -12.93 -12.95 8.39
N LYS A 190 -14.19 -12.54 8.16
CA LYS A 190 -15.01 -12.96 7.01
C LYS A 190 -14.73 -12.13 5.76
N ASP A 191 -14.55 -10.82 5.92
CA ASP A 191 -14.19 -9.92 4.83
C ASP A 191 -13.01 -9.03 5.22
N ARG A 192 -11.80 -9.41 4.74
CA ARG A 192 -10.57 -8.69 5.06
C ARG A 192 -10.52 -7.25 4.52
N LYS A 193 -11.46 -6.85 3.65
CA LYS A 193 -11.61 -5.45 3.20
C LYS A 193 -12.32 -4.58 4.23
N ASN A 194 -13.10 -5.17 5.13
CA ASN A 194 -13.88 -4.45 6.14
C ASN A 194 -13.20 -4.48 7.52
N ARG A 195 -13.48 -3.45 8.32
CA ARG A 195 -13.12 -3.39 9.74
C ARG A 195 -14.37 -3.62 10.59
N GLN A 196 -14.20 -4.29 11.72
CA GLN A 196 -15.27 -4.51 12.70
C GLN A 196 -14.76 -4.17 14.11
N SER A 197 -15.64 -3.70 14.97
CA SER A 197 -15.36 -3.57 16.40
C SER A 197 -15.30 -4.95 17.04
N PHE A 198 -14.38 -5.13 17.99
CA PHE A 198 -14.27 -6.33 18.83
C PHE A 198 -14.64 -6.03 20.27
#